data_AF-A0A1I3CD61-F1
#
_entry.id   AF-A0A1I3CD61-F1
#
_cell.length_a   1.000
_cell.length_b   1.000
_cell.length_c   1.000
_cell.angle_alpha   90.00
_cell.angle_beta   90.00
_cell.angle_gamma   90.00
#
_symmetry.space_group_name_H-M   'P 1'
#
loop_
_entity.id
_entity.type
_entity.pdbx_description
1 polymer ?
#
loop_
_entity_poly.entity_id
_entity_poly.type
_entity_poly.pdbx_seq_one_letter_code
_entity_poly.pdbx_strand_id
1 'polypeptide(L)'
;MTTRITVAADNVRIGDIIYNGLAGTGKHPTYAWEAITQVNSVDGLIQLITGRLDGPHGEFWFEPDESVVVVRHPPAEPKPAIAEPHNKRAHGH
;
A
#
# COMPACT_ATOMS: atom_id res chain seq x y z
N MET A 1 -3.05 -0.96 -15.54
CA MET A 1 -2.32 0.31 -15.77
C MET A 1 -1.98 0.92 -14.42
N THR A 2 -0.72 1.26 -14.21
CA THR A 2 -0.21 1.83 -12.96
C THR A 2 -0.28 3.36 -13.04
N THR A 3 -0.98 4.03 -12.12
CA THR A 3 -1.23 5.48 -12.19
C THR A 3 -0.52 6.21 -11.06
N ARG A 4 0.24 7.27 -11.41
CA ARG A 4 0.81 8.20 -10.44
C ARG A 4 -0.25 9.21 -10.03
N ILE A 5 -0.54 9.30 -8.74
CA ILE A 5 -1.56 10.16 -8.16
C ILE A 5 -1.00 10.91 -6.95
N THR A 6 -1.53 12.10 -6.69
CA THR A 6 -1.29 12.83 -5.44
C THR A 6 -2.49 12.60 -4.53
N VAL A 7 -2.24 12.20 -3.29
CA VAL A 7 -3.27 11.93 -2.28
C VAL A 7 -2.84 12.58 -0.96
N ALA A 8 -3.79 12.83 -0.07
CA ALA A 8 -3.46 13.14 1.32
C ALA A 8 -2.82 11.90 1.98
N ALA A 9 -1.92 12.08 2.94
CA ALA A 9 -1.25 10.97 3.64
C ALA A 9 -2.25 9.97 4.24
N ASP A 10 -3.38 10.47 4.77
CA ASP A 10 -4.44 9.63 5.34
C ASP A 10 -5.17 8.74 4.29
N ASN A 11 -4.99 9.02 3.00
CA ASN A 11 -5.58 8.26 1.89
C ASN A 11 -4.59 7.28 1.22
N VAL A 12 -3.39 7.16 1.77
CA VAL A 12 -2.37 6.21 1.34
C VAL A 12 -2.78 4.79 1.73
N ARG A 13 -2.40 3.80 0.91
CA ARG A 13 -2.79 2.40 1.09
C ARG A 13 -1.57 1.49 1.10
N ILE A 14 -1.69 0.37 1.81
CA ILE A 14 -0.74 -0.74 1.69
C ILE A 14 -0.69 -1.19 0.22
N GLY A 15 0.51 -1.36 -0.31
CA GLY A 15 0.77 -1.70 -1.70
C GLY A 15 0.89 -0.50 -2.64
N ASP A 16 0.58 0.72 -2.19
CA ASP A 16 0.99 1.93 -2.91
C ASP A 16 2.51 2.02 -2.94
N ILE A 17 3.05 2.52 -4.04
CA ILE A 17 4.48 2.71 -4.21
C ILE A 17 4.78 4.20 -4.03
N ILE A 18 5.55 4.55 -3.02
CA ILE A 18 5.96 5.93 -2.72
C ILE A 18 7.36 6.19 -3.27
N TYR A 19 7.60 7.41 -3.74
CA TYR A 19 8.94 7.82 -4.18
C TYR A 19 9.76 8.28 -2.97
N ASN A 20 10.85 7.57 -2.67
CA ASN A 20 11.81 7.96 -1.64
C ASN A 20 12.79 9.04 -2.13
N GLY A 21 12.28 10.13 -2.68
CA GLY A 21 13.15 11.22 -3.12
C GLY A 21 12.41 12.52 -3.36
N LEU A 22 12.70 13.55 -2.57
CA LEU A 22 13.10 14.82 -3.15
C LEU A 22 13.65 15.78 -2.08
N ALA A 23 14.84 16.27 -2.43
CA ALA A 23 15.45 17.56 -2.06
C ALA A 23 15.59 17.90 -0.57
N GLY A 24 16.81 17.71 -0.05
CA GLY A 24 17.36 18.68 0.91
C GLY A 24 18.01 18.13 2.16
N THR A 25 17.82 16.85 2.51
CA THR A 25 18.52 16.27 3.65
C THR A 25 19.04 14.89 3.29
N GLY A 26 20.35 14.72 3.25
CA GLY A 26 21.04 13.45 2.96
C GLY A 26 20.88 12.40 4.05
N LYS A 27 19.66 12.20 4.57
CA LYS A 27 19.33 11.22 5.62
C LYS A 27 18.84 9.88 5.07
N HIS A 28 18.51 9.78 3.78
CA HIS A 28 17.95 8.56 3.20
C HIS A 28 18.75 8.12 1.96
N PRO A 29 19.43 6.95 1.99
CA PRO A 29 20.41 6.57 0.98
C PRO A 29 19.83 5.91 -0.28
N THR A 30 18.51 5.74 -0.41
CA THR A 30 17.92 4.99 -1.52
C THR A 30 16.97 5.85 -2.35
N TYR A 31 17.45 6.27 -3.53
CA TYR A 31 16.64 6.80 -4.63
C TYR A 31 15.78 5.68 -5.26
N ALA A 32 14.90 5.06 -4.47
CA ALA A 32 14.12 3.89 -4.87
C ALA A 32 12.63 4.14 -4.66
N TRP A 33 11.84 3.68 -5.63
CA TRP A 33 10.39 3.54 -5.47
C TRP A 33 10.14 2.30 -4.63
N GLU A 34 9.53 2.45 -3.46
CA GLU A 34 9.29 1.35 -2.54
C GLU A 34 7.79 1.19 -2.24
N ALA A 35 7.37 -0.08 -2.11
CA ALA A 35 6.00 -0.39 -1.73
C ALA A 35 5.81 -0.15 -0.24
N ILE A 36 4.71 0.51 0.10
CA ILE A 36 4.24 0.68 1.48
C ILE A 36 3.72 -0.66 1.97
N THR A 37 4.30 -1.16 3.05
CA THR A 37 3.92 -2.41 3.68
C THR A 37 3.08 -2.20 4.93
N GLN A 38 3.19 -1.04 5.58
CA GLN A 38 2.38 -0.69 6.74
C GLN A 38 2.02 0.80 6.74
N VAL A 39 0.83 1.09 7.26
CA VAL A 39 0.31 2.44 7.48
C VAL A 39 -0.24 2.48 8.90
N ASN A 40 0.32 3.34 9.75
CA ASN A 40 -0.11 3.52 11.13
C ASN A 40 -0.53 4.98 11.34
N SER A 41 -1.45 5.20 12.28
CA SER A 41 -1.72 6.53 12.82
C SER A 41 -1.19 6.57 14.25
N VAL A 42 -0.27 7.49 14.52
CA VAL A 42 0.40 7.63 15.83
C VAL A 42 0.40 9.10 16.20
N ASP A 43 -0.25 9.43 17.32
CA ASP A 43 -0.35 10.80 17.85
C ASP A 43 -0.83 11.85 16.81
N GLY A 44 -1.73 11.45 15.91
CA GLY A 44 -2.28 12.33 14.88
C GLY A 44 -1.39 12.47 13.63
N LEU A 45 -0.25 11.79 13.57
CA LEU A 45 0.59 11.67 12.39
C LEU A 45 0.35 10.34 11.67
N ILE A 46 0.60 10.34 10.37
CA ILE A 46 0.57 9.15 9.53
C ILE A 46 2.00 8.62 9.38
N GLN A 47 2.25 7.44 9.93
CA GLN A 47 3.51 6.72 9.78
C GLN A 47 3.38 5.70 8.64
N LEU A 48 4.27 5.79 7.65
CA LEU A 48 4.37 4.84 6.54
C LEU A 48 5.66 4.03 6.67
N ILE A 49 5.55 2.70 6.58
CA ILE A 49 6.69 1.80 6.51
C ILE A 49 6.79 1.22 5.10
N THR A 50 7.96 1.29 4.49
CA THR A 50 8.26 0.79 3.14
C THR A 50 9.32 -0.30 3.15
N GLY A 51 9.35 -1.15 2.12
CA GLY A 51 10.38 -2.19 2.00
C GLY A 51 9.96 -3.53 2.63
N ARG A 52 10.92 -4.42 2.90
CA ARG A 52 10.63 -5.77 3.41
C ARG A 52 10.52 -5.76 4.94
N LEU A 53 9.51 -6.46 5.48
CA LEU A 53 9.36 -6.67 6.93
C LEU A 53 10.62 -7.27 7.59
N ASP A 54 11.34 -8.13 6.87
CA ASP A 54 12.54 -8.83 7.36
C ASP A 54 13.87 -8.13 6.96
N GLY A 55 13.83 -6.87 6.53
CA GLY A 55 14.99 -6.16 6.01
C GLY A 55 15.02 -4.68 6.40
N PRO A 56 15.99 -3.91 5.87
CA PRO A 56 15.97 -2.47 6.00
C PRO A 56 14.68 -1.94 5.38
N HIS A 57 13.93 -1.18 6.18
CA HIS A 57 12.70 -0.54 5.79
C HIS A 57 12.86 0.98 5.83
N GLY A 58 12.14 1.67 4.95
CA GLY A 58 11.96 3.10 5.05
C GLY A 58 10.85 3.41 6.05
N GLU A 59 11.02 4.48 6.82
CA GLU A 59 10.01 4.99 7.73
C GLU A 59 9.78 6.46 7.42
N PHE A 60 8.52 6.84 7.23
CA PHE A 60 8.11 8.20 6.88
C PHE A 60 6.97 8.66 7.77
N TRP A 61 6.98 9.95 8.08
CA TRP A 61 6.01 10.58 8.96
C TRP A 61 5.43 11.78 8.23
N PHE A 62 4.10 11.86 8.20
CA PHE A 62 3.36 12.90 7.49
C PHE A 62 2.23 13.45 8.37
N GLU A 63 1.86 14.70 8.14
CA GLU A 63 0.57 15.20 8.61
C GLU A 63 -0.56 14.56 7.78
N PRO A 64 -1.77 14.32 8.34
CA PRO A 64 -2.85 13.61 7.65
C PRO A 64 -3.25 14.24 6.30
N ASP A 65 -3.23 15.56 6.21
CA ASP A 65 -3.54 16.34 5.02
C ASP A 65 -2.34 16.64 4.12
N GLU A 66 -1.13 16.21 4.51
CA GLU A 66 0.08 16.39 3.72
C GLU A 66 -0.03 15.65 2.39
N SER A 67 0.39 16.32 1.31
CA SER A 67 0.28 15.79 -0.04
C SER A 67 1.40 14.79 -0.33
N VAL A 68 1.03 13.52 -0.49
CA VAL A 68 1.93 12.42 -0.81
C VAL A 68 1.70 11.97 -2.25
N VAL A 69 2.79 11.83 -3.01
CA VAL A 69 2.73 11.31 -4.38
C VAL A 69 2.99 9.81 -4.35
N VAL A 70 1.99 9.04 -4.77
CA VAL A 70 2.06 7.59 -4.82
C VAL A 70 1.77 7.07 -6.22
N VAL A 71 2.26 5.87 -6.47
CA VAL A 71 1.96 5.09 -7.65
C VAL A 71 1.09 3.93 -7.22
N ARG A 72 -0.16 3.92 -7.69
CA ARG A 72 -1.17 2.93 -7.31
C ARG A 72 -1.44 1.98 -8.46
N HIS A 73 -1.31 0.68 -8.18
CA HIS A 73 -1.77 -0.36 -9.10
C HIS A 73 -3.31 -0.44 -9.04
N PRO A 74 -3.97 -0.75 -10.16
CA PRO A 74 -5.40 -0.98 -10.13
C PRO A 74 -5.64 -2.23 -9.26
N PRO A 75 -6.73 -2.25 -8.47
CA PRO A 75 -7.08 -3.45 -7.72
C PRO A 75 -7.13 -4.62 -8.69
N ALA A 76 -6.45 -5.72 -8.35
CA ALA A 76 -6.55 -6.93 -9.15
C ALA A 76 -8.04 -7.28 -9.28
N GLU A 77 -8.52 -7.48 -10.51
CA GLU A 77 -9.90 -7.85 -10.74
C GLU A 77 -10.22 -9.04 -9.82
N PRO A 78 -11.31 -8.96 -9.02
CA PRO A 78 -11.67 -10.07 -8.16
C PRO A 78 -11.80 -11.30 -9.06
N LYS A 79 -10.98 -12.33 -8.79
CA LYS A 79 -11.13 -13.62 -9.45
C LYS A 79 -12.61 -14.02 -9.30
N PRO A 80 -13.31 -14.33 -10.40
CA PRO A 80 -14.69 -14.77 -10.29
C PRO A 80 -14.72 -15.94 -9.31
N ALA A 81 -15.52 -15.80 -8.26
CA ALA A 81 -15.73 -16.86 -7.29
C ALA A 81 -16.19 -18.08 -8.10
N ILE A 82 -15.36 -19.12 -8.15
CA ILE A 82 -15.75 -20.41 -8.70
C ILE A 82 -16.86 -20.88 -7.77
N ALA A 83 -18.10 -20.76 -8.21
CA ALA A 83 -19.24 -21.33 -7.51
C ALA A 83 -19.04 -22.84 -7.49
N GLU A 84 -18.63 -23.38 -6.34
CA GLU A 84 -18.72 -24.82 -6.09
C GLU A 84 -20.19 -25.24 -6.23
N PRO A 85 -20.54 -26.18 -7.12
CA PRO A 85 -21.89 -26.72 -7.15
C PRO A 85 -22.09 -27.59 -5.91
N HIS A 86 -22.76 -27.05 -4.90
CA HIS A 86 -23.19 -27.77 -3.71
C HIS A 86 -24.39 -28.68 -4.04
N ASN A 87 -24.16 -29.77 -4.77
CA ASN A 87 -25.14 -30.84 -4.96
C ASN A 87 -24.97 -31.88 -3.85
N LYS A 88 -25.61 -31.64 -2.71
CA LYS A 88 -25.98 -32.70 -1.75
C LYS A 88 -27.50 -32.91 -1.81
N ARG A 89 -27.92 -34.13 -2.19
CA ARG A 89 -29.14 -34.88 -1.77
C ARG A 89 -29.08 -36.23 -2.50
N ALA A 90 -28.62 -37.31 -1.85
CA ALA A 90 -29.35 -38.20 -0.92
C ALA A 90 -30.32 -39.17 -1.63
N HIS A 91 -30.14 -40.46 -1.31
CA HIS A 91 -30.79 -41.68 -1.81
C HIS A 91 -32.33 -41.66 -1.84
N GLY A 92 -32.89 -42.43 -2.78
CA GLY A 92 -34.23 -42.99 -2.67
C GLY A 92 -34.63 -43.83 -3.89
N HIS A 93 -34.44 -45.15 -3.81
CA HIS A 93 -35.42 -46.16 -4.24
C HIS A 93 -35.04 -47.57 -3.76
#